data_AF-A0A0M8TTA8-F1
#
_entry.id   AF-A0A0M8TTA8-F1
#
_cell.length_a   1.000
_cell.length_b   1.000
_cell.length_c   1.000
_cell.angle_alpha   90.00
_cell.angle_beta   90.00
_cell.angle_gamma   90.00
#
_symmetry.space_group_name_H-M   'P 1'
#
loop_
_entity.id
_entity.type
_entity.pdbx_description
1 polymer ?
#
loop_
_entity_poly.entity_id
_entity_poly.type
_entity_poly.pdbx_seq_one_letter_code
_entity_poly.pdbx_strand_id
1 'polypeptide(L)'
;MKRQVDVVHADTVEGYARLWRDDEHRLRWVIWNTTAGAEVFDRETNCPVPIDDEEILREVLSRMRAAGVPESDEYPGRPCA
;
A
#
# COMPACT_ATOMS: atom_id res chain seq x y z
N MET A 1 -13.81 -20.28 21.15
CA MET A 1 -14.07 -18.91 20.68
C MET A 1 -12.77 -18.37 20.11
N LYS A 2 -12.44 -18.70 18.85
CA LYS A 2 -11.24 -18.17 18.19
C LYS A 2 -11.68 -16.90 17.46
N ARG A 3 -11.15 -15.75 17.87
CA ARG A 3 -11.33 -14.48 17.14
C ARG A 3 -10.56 -14.63 15.84
N GLN A 4 -11.29 -14.91 14.77
CA GLN A 4 -10.80 -14.71 13.42
C GLN A 4 -10.73 -13.21 13.25
N VAL A 5 -9.51 -12.69 13.21
CA VAL A 5 -9.28 -11.33 12.76
C VAL A 5 -9.47 -11.43 11.25
N ASP A 6 -10.65 -11.04 10.77
CA ASP A 6 -10.91 -10.93 9.33
C ASP A 6 -9.99 -9.83 8.77
N VAL A 7 -8.74 -10.17 8.48
CA VAL A 7 -7.95 -9.46 7.50
C VAL A 7 -8.63 -9.78 6.19
N VAL A 8 -9.61 -8.95 5.82
CA VAL A 8 -10.22 -9.01 4.49
C VAL A 8 -9.12 -8.64 3.51
N HIS A 9 -8.38 -9.66 3.05
CA HIS A 9 -7.55 -9.53 1.86
C HIS A 9 -8.51 -9.11 0.75
N ALA A 10 -8.24 -7.97 0.14
CA ALA A 10 -8.98 -7.60 -1.03
C ALA A 10 -8.53 -8.56 -2.14
N ASP A 11 -9.31 -9.61 -2.41
CA ASP A 11 -8.98 -10.60 -3.44
C ASP A 11 -9.13 -10.05 -4.88
N THR A 12 -9.37 -8.75 -5.01
CA THR A 12 -9.50 -8.04 -6.28
C THR A 12 -8.84 -6.67 -6.18
N VAL A 13 -8.35 -6.17 -7.31
CA VAL A 13 -7.77 -4.83 -7.43
C VAL A 13 -8.72 -3.77 -6.88
N GLU A 14 -10.02 -3.81 -7.18
CA GLU A 14 -10.99 -2.81 -6.73
C GLU A 14 -11.11 -2.73 -5.19
N GLY A 15 -10.86 -3.82 -4.46
CA GLY A 15 -10.84 -3.80 -3.00
C GLY A 15 -9.71 -2.92 -2.42
N TYR A 16 -8.71 -2.59 -3.23
CA TYR A 16 -7.61 -1.68 -2.90
C TYR A 16 -7.81 -0.25 -3.39
N ALA A 17 -8.97 0.12 -3.94
CA ALA A 17 -9.19 1.44 -4.55
C ALA A 17 -8.83 2.65 -3.66
N ARG A 18 -8.98 2.51 -2.34
CA ARG A 18 -8.56 3.50 -1.33
C ARG A 18 -7.09 3.93 -1.41
N LEU A 19 -6.23 3.16 -2.08
CA LEU A 19 -4.80 3.45 -2.20
C LEU A 19 -4.47 4.52 -3.26
N TRP A 20 -5.37 4.77 -4.21
CA TRP A 20 -5.16 5.73 -5.32
C TRP A 20 -6.36 6.66 -5.57
N ARG A 21 -7.43 6.56 -4.76
CA ARG A 21 -8.52 7.53 -4.85
C ARG A 21 -8.03 8.89 -4.35
N ASP A 22 -8.53 9.94 -5.00
CA ASP A 22 -8.26 11.32 -4.63
C ASP A 22 -9.15 11.67 -3.42
N ASP A 23 -8.65 11.34 -2.23
CA ASP A 23 -9.27 11.66 -0.95
C ASP A 23 -8.24 12.28 0.02
N GLU A 24 -8.71 12.71 1.18
CA GLU A 24 -7.91 13.39 2.22
C GLU A 24 -6.67 12.59 2.68
N HIS A 25 -6.63 11.29 2.36
CA HIS A 25 -5.54 10.38 2.68
C HIS A 25 -4.52 10.22 1.55
N ARG A 26 -4.52 11.05 0.51
CA ARG A 26 -3.54 10.94 -0.61
C ARG A 26 -2.07 10.95 -0.14
N LEU A 27 -1.77 11.64 0.96
CA LEU A 27 -0.43 11.66 1.58
C LEU A 27 -0.24 10.60 2.66
N ARG A 28 -1.13 9.61 2.78
CA ARG A 28 -0.94 8.46 3.67
C ARG A 28 -0.09 7.41 2.97
N TRP A 29 -0.45 7.09 1.74
CA TRP A 29 0.16 6.02 0.97
C TRP A 29 1.46 6.50 0.31
N VAL A 30 2.42 5.58 0.16
CA VAL A 30 3.66 5.75 -0.59
C VAL A 30 3.96 4.45 -1.31
N ILE A 31 4.42 4.53 -2.55
CA ILE A 31 5.09 3.41 -3.22
C ILE A 31 6.53 3.39 -2.73
N TRP A 32 6.91 2.34 -2.02
CA TRP A 32 8.26 2.17 -1.50
C TRP A 32 9.03 1.18 -2.36
N ASN A 33 10.11 1.65 -2.97
CA ASN A 33 11.01 0.82 -3.76
C ASN A 33 12.09 0.24 -2.86
N THR A 34 11.96 -1.03 -2.52
CA THR A 34 12.99 -1.76 -1.75
C THR A 34 13.90 -2.53 -2.68
N THR A 35 14.95 -3.14 -2.11
CA THR A 35 15.81 -4.08 -2.84
C THR A 35 15.08 -5.36 -3.26
N ALA A 36 13.96 -5.69 -2.63
CA ALA A 36 13.13 -6.85 -2.96
C ALA A 36 12.05 -6.54 -4.00
N GLY A 37 11.73 -5.26 -4.21
CA GLY A 37 10.71 -4.81 -5.15
C GLY A 37 9.93 -3.62 -4.63
N ALA A 38 8.98 -3.15 -5.45
CA ALA A 38 8.06 -2.09 -5.06
C ALA A 38 6.92 -2.65 -4.21
N GLU A 39 6.63 -1.99 -3.11
CA GLU A 39 5.53 -2.30 -2.21
C GLU A 39 4.72 -1.04 -1.86
N VAL A 40 3.53 -1.23 -1.29
CA VAL A 40 2.71 -0.12 -0.80
C VAL A 40 2.96 0.06 0.68
N PHE A 41 3.32 1.27 1.09
CA PHE A 41 3.58 1.62 2.48
C PHE A 41 2.50 2.55 3.04
N ASP A 42 2.02 2.23 4.24
CA ASP A 42 1.10 3.06 5.00
C ASP A 42 1.85 3.91 6.02
N ARG A 43 1.96 5.22 5.78
CA ARG A 43 2.62 6.15 6.71
C ARG A 43 1.84 6.37 8.01
N GLU A 44 0.55 6.04 8.06
CA GLU A 44 -0.24 6.15 9.29
C GLU A 44 0.10 5.01 10.26
N THR A 45 0.09 3.77 9.76
CA THR A 45 0.41 2.58 10.58
C THR A 45 1.90 2.26 10.63
N ASN A 46 2.70 2.97 9.82
CA ASN A 46 4.14 2.79 9.68
C ASN A 46 4.56 1.38 9.22
N CYS A 47 3.72 0.77 8.36
CA CYS A 47 3.86 -0.62 7.92
C CYS A 47 3.59 -0.78 6.42
N PRO A 48 4.17 -1.81 5.78
CA PRO A 48 3.73 -2.29 4.47
C PRO A 48 2.27 -2.73 4.48
N VAL A 49 1.55 -2.49 3.38
CA VAL A 49 0.22 -3.05 3.14
C VAL A 49 0.37 -4.46 2.57
N PRO A 50 -0.23 -5.49 3.20
CA PRO A 50 -0.14 -6.85 2.70
C PRO A 50 -0.95 -7.01 1.41
N ILE A 51 -0.24 -7.29 0.32
CA ILE A 51 -0.80 -7.65 -0.99
C ILE A 51 0.03 -8.83 -1.50
N ASP A 52 -0.42 -10.04 -1.17
CA ASP A 52 0.36 -11.26 -1.42
C ASP A 52 0.29 -11.74 -2.89
N ASP A 53 -0.74 -11.34 -3.62
CA ASP A 53 -0.90 -11.66 -5.03
C ASP A 53 -0.11 -10.68 -5.91
N GLU A 54 0.88 -11.19 -6.64
CA GLU A 54 1.80 -10.39 -7.46
C GLU A 54 1.08 -9.68 -8.63
N GLU A 55 0.06 -10.30 -9.23
CA GLU A 55 -0.69 -9.69 -10.33
C GLU A 55 -1.55 -8.53 -9.81
N ILE A 56 -2.18 -8.71 -8.65
CA ILE A 56 -2.90 -7.64 -7.96
C ILE A 56 -1.95 -6.53 -7.56
N LEU A 57 -0.80 -6.84 -6.94
CA LEU A 57 0.20 -5.85 -6.54
C LEU A 57 0.66 -5.00 -7.73
N ARG A 58 0.98 -5.64 -8.87
CA ARG A 58 1.41 -4.95 -10.08
C ARG A 58 0.38 -3.94 -10.58
N GLU A 59 -0.90 -4.32 -10.60
CA GLU A 59 -1.98 -3.45 -11.05
C GLU A 59 -2.26 -2.33 -10.02
N VAL A 60 -2.22 -2.63 -8.72
CA VAL A 60 -2.35 -1.62 -7.66
C VAL A 60 -1.26 -0.55 -7.80
N LEU A 61 0.00 -0.96 -7.93
CA LEU A 61 1.13 -0.05 -8.13
C LEU A 61 0.96 0.81 -9.39
N SER A 62 0.51 0.21 -10.49
CA SER A 62 0.21 0.92 -11.74
C SER A 62 -0.81 2.04 -11.52
N ARG A 63 -1.92 1.74 -10.83
CA ARG A 63 -2.98 2.72 -10.53
C ARG A 63 -2.53 3.81 -9.56
N MET A 64 -1.74 3.45 -8.54
CA MET A 64 -1.16 4.42 -7.61
C MET A 64 -0.22 5.40 -8.33
N ARG A 65 0.63 4.91 -9.24
CA ARG A 65 1.48 5.77 -10.09
C ARG A 65 0.64 6.67 -10.98
N ALA A 66 -0.41 6.13 -11.61
CA ALA A 66 -1.33 6.91 -12.45
C ALA A 66 -2.06 8.03 -11.65
N ALA A 67 -2.36 7.79 -10.38
CA ALA A 67 -2.92 8.79 -9.47
C ALA A 67 -1.88 9.77 -8.88
N GLY A 68 -0.60 9.58 -9.19
CA GLY A 68 0.49 10.40 -8.66
C GLY A 68 0.67 10.25 -7.15
N VAL A 69 0.49 9.04 -6.62
CA VAL A 69 0.91 8.73 -5.25
C VAL A 69 2.44 8.87 -5.17
N PRO A 70 3.00 9.45 -4.08
CA PRO A 70 4.44 9.57 -3.93
C PRO A 70 5.14 8.21 -4.03
N GLU A 71 6.29 8.19 -4.70
CA GLU A 71 7.16 7.02 -4.86
C GLU A 71 8.56 7.36 -4.36
N SER A 72 9.19 6.47 -3.61
CA SER A 72 10.45 6.72 -2.91
C SER A 72 11.28 5.45 -2.75
N ASP A 73 12.60 5.57 -2.85
CA ASP A 73 13.56 4.52 -2.49
C ASP A 73 13.95 4.59 -1.00
N GLU A 74 13.83 5.78 -0.39
CA GLU A 74 14.06 5.99 1.05
C GLU A 74 12.90 5.44 1.88
N TYR A 75 13.21 4.95 3.10
CA TYR A 75 12.19 4.46 4.04
C TYR A 75 11.15 5.56 4.30
N PRO A 76 9.87 5.35 3.90
CA PRO A 76 8.85 6.40 3.92
C PRO A 76 8.17 6.57 5.28
N GLY A 77 8.50 5.68 6.22
CA GLY A 77 7.97 5.70 7.57
C GLY A 77 8.56 6.79 8.44
N ARG A 78 8.09 6.84 9.67
CA ARG A 78 8.70 7.68 10.72
C ARG A 78 9.93 6.95 11.26
N PRO A 79 11.04 7.64 11.53
CA PRO A 79 12.16 7.02 12.23
C PRO A 79 11.67 6.45 13.57
N CYS A 80 12.11 5.23 13.90
CA CYS A 80 11.89 4.67 15.23
C CYS A 80 12.54 5.59 16.28
N ALA A 81 11.81 5.87 17.36
CA ALA A 81 12.35 6.52 18.55
C ALA A 81 13.13 5.54 19.43
#